data_AF-A0AAU8SMT3-F1
#
_entry.id   AF-A0AAU8SMT3-F1
#
_cell.length_a   1.000
_cell.length_b   1.000
_cell.length_c   1.000
_cell.angle_alpha   90.00
_cell.angle_beta   90.00
_cell.angle_gamma   90.00
#
_symmetry.space_group_name_H-M   'P 1'
#
loop_
_entity.id
_entity.type
_entity.pdbx_description
1 polymer ?
#
loop_
_entity_poly.entity_id
_entity_poly.type
_entity_poly.pdbx_seq_one_letter_code
_entity_poly.pdbx_strand_id
1 'polypeptide(L)'
;MIDLSRLPAKWSLKRAMDVLARRAKRDDAEKIMIEGIDHAVNLIREQQEEIGILEKSLERVQAKKDEFRAATERLDALMNDKRDELIASAREGREPDYREIDAQLAQVRDVLAQYADEQVNVPAAIASIESMLSDAKDKADAVLRAAQKFVSRHYRAEYDKAHQAYVDFLNSEEFLAKLENMRAMFWLYRVYEDCHSSITYSEAVDPDNVDRYLEGIKHAGGKGVLNQDRTRIVYRDHLKPLEESGITKPDRYNDPNPNPAEVHMAKCIYDEFQKSKVDAESVTVNH
;
A
#
# COMPACT_ATOMS: atom_id res chain seq x y z
N MET A 1 -21.85 27.00 -16.69
CA MET A 1 -22.58 26.12 -15.76
C MET A 1 -22.38 24.69 -16.26
N ILE A 2 -21.84 23.79 -15.43
CA ILE A 2 -21.52 22.41 -15.86
C ILE A 2 -22.82 21.70 -16.24
N ASP A 3 -22.93 21.20 -17.47
CA ASP A 3 -24.07 20.39 -17.90
C ASP A 3 -23.90 18.94 -17.40
N LEU A 4 -24.24 18.73 -16.13
CA LEU A 4 -24.21 17.43 -15.46
C LEU A 4 -25.19 16.42 -16.08
N SER A 5 -26.06 16.83 -17.03
CA SER A 5 -27.04 15.95 -17.66
C SER A 5 -26.45 14.97 -18.67
N ARG A 6 -25.21 15.20 -19.13
CA ARG A 6 -24.49 14.31 -20.05
C ARG A 6 -23.67 13.22 -19.37
N LEU A 7 -23.47 13.32 -18.05
CA LEU A 7 -22.78 12.29 -17.30
C LEU A 7 -23.71 11.08 -17.16
N PRO A 8 -23.24 9.84 -17.43
CA PRO A 8 -24.01 8.67 -17.04
C PRO A 8 -24.30 8.77 -15.55
N ALA A 9 -25.56 8.62 -15.15
CA ALA A 9 -26.16 9.04 -13.87
C ALA A 9 -25.47 8.51 -12.56
N LYS A 10 -24.35 7.80 -12.66
CA LYS A 10 -23.52 7.26 -11.58
C LYS A 10 -22.11 7.86 -11.49
N TRP A 11 -21.77 8.85 -12.32
CA TRP A 11 -20.42 9.43 -12.37
C TRP A 11 -20.39 10.88 -11.89
N SER A 12 -19.42 11.17 -11.01
CA SER A 12 -19.13 12.52 -10.50
C SER A 12 -17.67 12.86 -10.74
N LEU A 13 -17.33 14.16 -10.78
CA LEU A 13 -15.94 14.61 -10.91
C LEU A 13 -15.05 14.04 -9.79
N LYS A 14 -15.56 14.01 -8.54
CA LYS A 14 -14.86 13.41 -7.39
C LYS A 14 -14.51 11.95 -7.65
N ARG A 15 -15.46 11.16 -8.18
CA ARG A 15 -15.23 9.75 -8.53
C ARG A 15 -14.24 9.62 -9.68
N ALA A 16 -14.33 10.46 -10.71
CA ALA A 16 -13.39 10.45 -11.83
C ALA A 16 -11.95 10.75 -11.37
N MET A 17 -11.77 11.80 -10.56
CA MET A 17 -10.46 12.15 -9.98
C MET A 17 -9.91 11.02 -9.10
N ASP A 18 -10.73 10.38 -8.28
CA ASP A 18 -10.32 9.23 -7.46
C ASP A 18 -9.86 8.04 -8.31
N VAL A 19 -10.61 7.69 -9.37
CA VAL A 19 -10.22 6.64 -10.33
C VAL A 19 -8.90 6.98 -11.02
N LEU A 20 -8.71 8.22 -11.46
CA LEU A 20 -7.47 8.67 -12.10
C LEU A 20 -6.30 8.67 -11.12
N ALA A 21 -6.48 9.12 -9.88
CA ALA A 21 -5.45 9.08 -8.84
C ALA A 21 -5.02 7.64 -8.53
N ARG A 22 -5.98 6.72 -8.35
CA ARG A 22 -5.71 5.30 -8.18
C ARG A 22 -4.99 4.68 -9.38
N ARG A 23 -5.30 5.14 -10.60
CA ARG A 23 -4.60 4.70 -11.81
C ARG A 23 -3.17 5.25 -11.86
N ALA A 24 -2.97 6.53 -11.55
CA ALA A 24 -1.65 7.17 -11.54
C ALA A 24 -0.68 6.44 -10.59
N LYS A 25 -1.12 6.12 -9.36
CA LYS A 25 -0.34 5.32 -8.40
C LYS A 25 0.15 3.98 -8.97
N ARG A 26 -0.68 3.34 -9.80
CA ARG A 26 -0.35 2.06 -10.46
C ARG A 26 0.58 2.27 -11.65
N ASP A 27 0.40 3.34 -12.41
CA ASP A 27 1.30 3.71 -13.51
C ASP A 27 2.70 4.06 -12.97
N ASP A 28 2.80 4.67 -11.78
CA ASP A 28 4.09 4.93 -11.13
C ASP A 28 4.77 3.66 -10.64
N ALA A 29 4.00 2.75 -10.01
CA ALA A 29 4.49 1.42 -9.67
C ALA A 29 4.96 0.61 -10.89
N GLU A 30 4.37 0.83 -12.07
CA GLU A 30 4.77 0.17 -13.32
C GLU A 30 6.12 0.61 -13.86
N LYS A 31 6.61 1.79 -13.46
CA LYS A 31 7.92 2.30 -13.85
C LYS A 31 9.05 1.71 -12.99
N ILE A 32 8.72 1.12 -11.85
CA ILE A 32 9.69 0.54 -10.92
C ILE A 32 10.00 -0.90 -11.33
N MET A 33 11.27 -1.16 -11.65
CA MET A 33 11.74 -2.50 -11.96
C MET A 33 12.12 -3.24 -10.68
N ILE A 34 11.53 -4.41 -10.48
CA ILE A 34 11.87 -5.34 -9.39
C ILE A 34 12.49 -6.59 -10.01
N GLU A 35 13.72 -6.88 -9.62
CA GLU A 35 14.50 -8.01 -10.16
C GLU A 35 14.32 -9.30 -9.34
N GLY A 36 13.96 -9.17 -8.07
CA GLY A 36 13.83 -10.29 -7.13
C GLY A 36 13.12 -9.87 -5.84
N ILE A 37 12.82 -10.85 -4.99
CA ILE A 37 12.21 -10.61 -3.68
C ILE A 37 13.18 -9.76 -2.82
N ASP A 38 14.45 -10.11 -2.75
CA ASP A 38 15.45 -9.36 -1.97
C ASP A 38 15.61 -7.91 -2.45
N HIS A 39 15.56 -7.70 -3.77
CA HIS A 39 15.58 -6.34 -4.34
C HIS A 39 14.35 -5.54 -3.90
N ALA A 40 13.14 -6.14 -3.94
CA ALA A 40 11.94 -5.49 -3.44
C ALA A 40 12.03 -5.15 -1.94
N VAL A 41 12.54 -6.07 -1.13
CA VAL A 41 12.73 -5.86 0.31
C VAL A 41 13.69 -4.71 0.58
N ASN A 42 14.81 -4.65 -0.14
CA ASN A 42 15.77 -3.56 -0.01
C ASN A 42 15.17 -2.20 -0.37
N LEU A 43 14.42 -2.11 -1.47
CA LEU A 43 13.74 -0.87 -1.85
C LEU A 43 12.71 -0.42 -0.81
N ILE A 44 11.92 -1.34 -0.27
CA ILE A 44 10.95 -1.04 0.79
C ILE A 44 11.68 -0.49 2.03
N ARG A 45 12.76 -1.15 2.45
CA ARG A 45 13.58 -0.72 3.59
C ARG A 45 14.16 0.68 3.37
N GLU A 46 14.73 0.95 2.20
CA GLU A 46 15.28 2.27 1.85
C GLU A 46 14.22 3.36 1.94
N GLN A 47 13.01 3.10 1.44
CA GLN A 47 11.91 4.08 1.53
C GLN A 47 11.43 4.29 2.97
N GLN A 48 11.40 3.24 3.79
CA GLN A 48 11.08 3.35 5.23
C GLN A 48 12.15 4.16 5.99
N GLU A 49 13.43 3.98 5.66
CA GLU A 49 14.53 4.73 6.24
C GLU A 49 14.46 6.22 5.85
N GLU A 50 14.19 6.51 4.57
CA GLU A 50 14.00 7.87 4.05
C GLU A 50 12.85 8.59 4.78
N ILE A 51 11.70 7.94 4.89
CA ILE A 51 10.54 8.45 5.65
C ILE A 51 10.91 8.69 7.12
N GLY A 52 11.58 7.73 7.77
CA GLY A 52 11.97 7.87 9.17
C GLY A 52 12.97 9.02 9.43
N ILE A 53 13.86 9.31 8.48
CA ILE A 53 14.78 10.45 8.56
C ILE A 53 14.00 11.78 8.42
N LEU A 54 13.04 11.84 7.50
CA LEU A 54 12.20 13.02 7.29
C LEU A 54 11.28 13.28 8.49
N GLU A 55 10.66 12.25 9.07
CA GLU A 55 9.81 12.39 10.27
C GLU A 55 10.60 12.89 11.48
N LYS A 56 11.80 12.34 11.73
CA LYS A 56 12.70 12.86 12.78
C LYS A 56 13.15 14.29 12.51
N SER A 57 13.32 14.67 11.25
CA SER A 57 13.69 16.03 10.88
C SER A 57 12.53 17.00 11.09
N LEU A 58 11.31 16.57 10.76
CA LEU A 58 10.09 17.32 11.04
C LEU A 58 9.90 17.55 12.54
N GLU A 59 10.04 16.48 13.35
CA GLU A 59 9.93 16.56 14.81
C GLU A 59 10.93 17.58 15.40
N ARG A 60 12.20 17.54 14.95
CA ARG A 60 13.22 18.51 15.40
C ARG A 60 12.87 19.94 15.04
N VAL A 61 12.36 20.18 13.84
CA VAL A 61 11.99 21.54 13.40
C VAL A 61 10.72 22.03 14.10
N GLN A 62 9.76 21.13 14.37
CA GLN A 62 8.57 21.44 15.15
C GLN A 62 8.94 21.78 16.61
N ALA A 63 9.85 21.04 17.24
CA ALA A 63 10.34 21.35 18.57
C ALA A 63 10.96 22.76 18.64
N LYS A 64 11.76 23.15 17.63
CA LYS A 64 12.28 24.52 17.53
C LYS A 64 11.17 25.57 17.44
N LYS A 65 10.12 25.30 16.66
CA LYS A 65 8.94 26.20 16.56
C LYS A 65 8.28 26.40 17.94
N ASP A 66 8.14 25.33 18.71
CA ASP A 66 7.54 25.38 20.04
C ASP A 66 8.45 26.12 21.05
N GLU A 67 9.78 25.96 20.95
CA GLU A 67 10.75 26.75 21.71
C GLU A 67 10.61 28.26 21.43
N PHE A 68 10.45 28.66 20.17
CA PHE A 68 10.23 30.06 19.81
C PHE A 68 8.92 30.61 20.36
N ARG A 69 7.86 29.81 20.29
CA ARG A 69 6.57 30.19 20.87
C ARG A 69 6.71 30.41 22.37
N ALA A 70 7.35 29.48 23.09
CA ALA A 70 7.57 29.61 24.53
C ALA A 70 8.45 30.83 24.89
N ALA A 71 9.48 31.14 24.10
CA ALA A 71 10.31 32.33 24.31
C ALA A 71 9.51 33.63 24.13
N THR A 72 8.62 33.67 23.13
CA THR A 72 7.72 34.82 22.87
C THR A 72 6.72 34.99 24.02
N GLU A 73 6.09 33.90 24.48
CA GLU A 73 5.16 33.93 25.61
C GLU A 73 5.84 34.39 26.91
N ARG A 74 7.11 33.99 27.16
CA ARG A 74 7.91 34.49 28.29
C ARG A 74 8.23 35.98 28.17
N LEU A 75 8.53 36.49 26.98
CA LEU A 75 8.72 37.92 26.76
C LEU A 75 7.43 38.68 27.09
N ASP A 76 6.28 38.22 26.58
CA ASP A 76 5.00 38.87 26.80
C ASP A 76 4.64 38.91 28.29
N ALA A 77 4.88 37.81 29.02
CA ALA A 77 4.72 37.77 30.47
C ALA A 77 5.64 38.79 31.18
N LEU A 78 6.93 38.82 30.84
CA LEU A 78 7.89 39.77 31.41
C LEU A 78 7.49 41.23 31.14
N MET A 79 7.03 41.54 29.92
CA MET A 79 6.56 42.88 29.57
C MET A 79 5.33 43.29 30.38
N ASN A 80 4.39 42.37 30.62
CA ASN A 80 3.22 42.64 31.45
C ASN A 80 3.61 42.85 32.92
N ASP A 81 4.45 41.99 33.48
CA ASP A 81 4.91 42.09 34.87
C ASP A 81 5.64 43.41 35.11
N LYS A 82 6.56 43.80 34.20
CA LYS A 82 7.28 45.07 34.31
C LYS A 82 6.39 46.28 34.10
N ARG A 83 5.38 46.19 33.23
CA ARG A 83 4.37 47.24 33.09
C ARG A 83 3.59 47.45 34.39
N ASP A 84 3.18 46.36 35.04
CA ASP A 84 2.44 46.43 36.30
C ASP A 84 3.30 46.99 37.44
N GLU A 85 4.58 46.61 37.49
CA GLU A 85 5.57 47.15 38.43
C GLU A 85 5.77 48.67 38.25
N LEU A 86 5.88 49.14 37.00
CA LEU A 86 5.99 50.58 36.69
C LEU A 86 4.73 51.35 37.12
N ILE A 87 3.54 50.78 36.91
CA ILE A 87 2.27 51.39 37.33
C ILE A 87 2.18 51.46 38.86
N ALA A 88 2.60 50.41 39.58
CA ALA A 88 2.62 50.39 41.03
C ALA A 88 3.61 51.40 41.61
N SER A 89 4.84 51.44 41.08
CA SER A 89 5.88 52.39 41.51
C SER A 89 5.46 53.85 41.29
N ALA A 90 4.82 54.15 40.15
CA ALA A 90 4.26 55.47 39.86
C ALA A 90 3.14 55.88 40.83
N ARG A 91 2.31 54.92 41.29
CA ARG A 91 1.27 55.17 42.31
C ARG A 91 1.86 55.43 43.70
N GLU A 92 3.00 54.80 44.01
CA GLU A 92 3.70 54.94 45.29
C GLU A 92 4.66 56.14 45.33
N GLY A 93 4.83 56.86 44.22
CA GLY A 93 5.75 58.00 44.12
C GLY A 93 7.23 57.61 44.23
N ARG A 94 7.56 56.34 43.95
CA ARG A 94 8.94 55.84 43.91
C ARG A 94 9.47 55.92 42.48
N GLU A 95 10.78 56.14 42.36
CA GLU A 95 11.45 56.09 41.06
C GLU A 95 11.74 54.62 40.70
N PRO A 96 11.23 54.09 39.58
CA PRO A 96 11.52 52.72 39.15
C PRO A 96 12.99 52.51 38.81
N ASP A 97 13.52 51.31 39.05
CA ASP A 97 14.86 50.93 38.58
C ASP A 97 14.82 50.51 37.10
N TYR A 98 14.89 51.50 36.23
CA TYR A 98 14.86 51.29 34.78
C TYR A 98 16.08 50.50 34.27
N ARG A 99 17.19 50.43 35.02
CA ARG A 99 18.41 49.73 34.55
C ARG A 99 18.25 48.23 34.57
N GLU A 100 17.59 47.69 35.59
CA GLU A 100 17.31 46.26 35.69
C GLU A 100 16.29 45.83 34.62
N ILE A 101 15.27 46.64 34.38
CA ILE A 101 14.25 46.43 33.35
C ILE A 101 14.90 46.40 31.95
N ASP A 102 15.76 47.37 31.65
CA ASP A 102 16.44 47.45 30.35
C ASP A 102 17.41 46.28 30.14
N ALA A 103 18.11 45.82 31.19
CA ALA A 103 19.02 44.67 31.10
C ALA A 103 18.28 43.35 30.81
N GLN A 104 17.14 43.13 31.48
CA GLN A 104 16.30 41.94 31.26
C GLN A 104 15.62 41.97 29.88
N LEU A 105 15.10 43.13 29.46
CA LEU A 105 14.55 43.31 28.12
C LEU A 105 15.63 43.15 27.04
N ALA A 106 16.87 43.60 27.27
CA ALA A 106 17.98 43.41 26.35
C ALA A 106 18.35 41.93 26.17
N GLN A 107 18.42 41.15 27.25
CA GLN A 107 18.67 39.70 27.16
C GLN A 107 17.60 38.97 26.34
N VAL A 108 16.32 39.28 26.57
CA VAL A 108 15.23 38.65 25.82
C VAL A 108 15.19 39.15 24.37
N ARG A 109 15.51 40.43 24.13
CA ARG A 109 15.66 40.97 22.77
C ARG A 109 16.83 40.33 22.02
N ASP A 110 17.95 40.04 22.66
CA ASP A 110 19.07 39.33 22.03
C ASP A 110 18.67 37.88 21.66
N VAL A 111 17.92 37.21 22.54
CA VAL A 111 17.33 35.88 22.30
C VAL A 111 16.16 35.91 21.30
N LEU A 112 15.67 37.07 20.89
CA LEU A 112 14.69 37.18 19.79
C LEU A 112 15.37 37.67 18.50
N ALA A 113 16.40 38.51 18.62
CA ALA A 113 17.19 39.03 17.51
C ALA A 113 18.08 37.95 16.88
N GLN A 114 18.69 37.06 17.68
CA GLN A 114 19.36 35.85 17.17
C GLN A 114 18.42 34.94 16.36
N TYR A 115 17.10 35.10 16.52
CA TYR A 115 16.09 34.16 16.04
C TYR A 115 15.07 34.80 15.08
N ALA A 116 15.22 36.07 14.74
CA ALA A 116 14.38 36.76 13.77
C ALA A 116 14.54 36.16 12.36
N ASP A 117 15.77 35.76 12.01
CA ASP A 117 16.06 35.05 10.77
C ASP A 117 15.52 33.60 10.80
N GLU A 118 15.49 32.94 11.96
CA GLU A 118 14.97 31.57 12.07
C GLU A 118 13.43 31.52 12.08
N GLN A 119 12.75 32.51 12.68
CA GLN A 119 11.27 32.57 12.74
C GLN A 119 10.60 32.64 11.36
N VAL A 120 11.21 33.31 10.39
CA VAL A 120 10.70 33.36 9.00
C VAL A 120 10.97 32.04 8.28
N ASN A 121 12.07 31.38 8.59
CA ASN A 121 12.55 30.19 7.88
C ASN A 121 11.95 28.88 8.39
N VAL A 122 11.55 28.79 9.67
CA VAL A 122 11.01 27.54 10.25
C VAL A 122 9.67 27.10 9.66
N PRO A 123 8.66 27.97 9.46
CA PRO A 123 7.43 27.56 8.78
C PRO A 123 7.67 27.08 7.35
N ALA A 124 8.58 27.74 6.61
CA ALA A 124 8.95 27.32 5.26
C ALA A 124 9.69 25.97 5.26
N ALA A 125 10.57 25.75 6.24
CA ALA A 125 11.27 24.47 6.42
C ALA A 125 10.29 23.34 6.78
N ILE A 126 9.31 23.59 7.65
CA ILE A 126 8.24 22.62 7.97
C ILE A 126 7.47 22.26 6.70
N ALA A 127 6.97 23.25 5.96
CA ALA A 127 6.21 23.00 4.73
C ALA A 127 7.04 22.23 3.68
N SER A 128 8.34 22.54 3.57
CA SER A 128 9.26 21.81 2.70
C SER A 128 9.44 20.35 3.13
N ILE A 129 9.67 20.10 4.42
CA ILE A 129 9.81 18.73 4.95
C ILE A 129 8.50 17.95 4.82
N GLU A 130 7.34 18.58 5.07
CA GLU A 130 6.03 17.96 4.88
C GLU A 130 5.78 17.60 3.42
N SER A 131 6.17 18.45 2.47
CA SER A 131 6.13 18.15 1.04
C SER A 131 7.02 16.96 0.69
N MET A 132 8.30 16.99 1.12
CA MET A 132 9.22 15.88 0.89
C MET A 132 8.73 14.58 1.52
N LEU A 133 8.10 14.64 2.69
CA LEU A 133 7.53 13.50 3.37
C LEU A 133 6.31 12.94 2.62
N SER A 134 5.48 13.81 2.04
CA SER A 134 4.38 13.39 1.17
C SER A 134 4.91 12.67 -0.07
N ASP A 135 5.91 13.24 -0.74
CA ASP A 135 6.52 12.66 -1.93
C ASP A 135 7.19 11.30 -1.62
N ALA A 136 7.90 11.21 -0.49
CA ALA A 136 8.53 9.97 -0.02
C ALA A 136 7.48 8.90 0.30
N LYS A 137 6.33 9.28 0.91
CA LYS A 137 5.21 8.37 1.18
C LYS A 137 4.55 7.87 -0.11
N ASP A 138 4.37 8.75 -1.10
CA ASP A 138 3.83 8.35 -2.40
C ASP A 138 4.79 7.41 -3.15
N LYS A 139 6.10 7.67 -3.08
CA LYS A 139 7.13 6.79 -3.64
C LYS A 139 7.18 5.43 -2.92
N ALA A 140 7.05 5.40 -1.60
CA ALA A 140 6.97 4.17 -0.83
C ALA A 140 5.72 3.34 -1.19
N ASP A 141 4.57 3.98 -1.39
CA ASP A 141 3.35 3.32 -1.87
C ASP A 141 3.56 2.73 -3.28
N ALA A 142 4.23 3.45 -4.18
CA ALA A 142 4.57 2.95 -5.51
C ALA A 142 5.51 1.73 -5.46
N VAL A 143 6.56 1.78 -4.62
CA VAL A 143 7.49 0.66 -4.41
C VAL A 143 6.76 -0.57 -3.87
N LEU A 144 5.90 -0.41 -2.85
CA LEU A 144 5.14 -1.52 -2.28
C LEU A 144 4.22 -2.17 -3.33
N ARG A 145 3.56 -1.37 -4.17
CA ARG A 145 2.73 -1.89 -5.27
C ARG A 145 3.54 -2.62 -6.33
N ALA A 146 4.72 -2.11 -6.68
CA ALA A 146 5.63 -2.77 -7.60
C ALA A 146 6.07 -4.13 -7.05
N ALA A 147 6.42 -4.19 -5.76
CA ALA A 147 6.75 -5.42 -5.06
C ALA A 147 5.58 -6.42 -5.04
N GLN A 148 4.37 -5.98 -4.69
CA GLN A 148 3.16 -6.81 -4.71
C GLN A 148 2.86 -7.37 -6.10
N LYS A 149 3.02 -6.55 -7.15
CA LYS A 149 2.85 -6.98 -8.55
C LYS A 149 3.91 -8.00 -8.95
N PHE A 150 5.16 -7.79 -8.56
CA PHE A 150 6.24 -8.76 -8.77
C PHE A 150 5.95 -10.09 -8.09
N VAL A 151 5.63 -10.07 -6.79
CA VAL A 151 5.30 -11.27 -6.00
C VAL A 151 4.14 -12.03 -6.60
N SER A 152 3.08 -11.33 -7.03
CA SER A 152 1.95 -11.98 -7.71
C SER A 152 2.36 -12.68 -9.01
N ARG A 153 3.28 -12.10 -9.79
CA ARG A 153 3.79 -12.73 -11.03
C ARG A 153 4.72 -13.90 -10.71
N HIS A 154 5.60 -13.74 -9.72
CA HIS A 154 6.50 -14.77 -9.25
C HIS A 154 5.74 -16.02 -8.81
N TYR A 155 4.78 -15.89 -7.88
CA TYR A 155 4.01 -17.05 -7.42
C TYR A 155 3.07 -17.63 -8.47
N ARG A 156 2.63 -16.83 -9.46
CA ARG A 156 1.94 -17.37 -10.63
C ARG A 156 2.87 -18.28 -11.45
N ALA A 157 4.10 -17.85 -11.71
CA ALA A 157 5.09 -18.67 -12.40
C ALA A 157 5.46 -19.93 -11.60
N GLU A 158 5.62 -19.83 -10.28
CA GLU A 158 5.85 -21.00 -9.42
C GLU A 158 4.65 -21.96 -9.39
N TYR A 159 3.42 -21.43 -9.40
CA TYR A 159 2.22 -22.24 -9.57
C TYR A 159 2.22 -22.95 -10.93
N ASP A 160 2.50 -22.25 -12.02
CA ASP A 160 2.53 -22.83 -13.37
C ASP A 160 3.61 -23.93 -13.47
N LYS A 161 4.78 -23.72 -12.85
CA LYS A 161 5.84 -24.76 -12.74
C LYS A 161 5.38 -25.97 -11.93
N ALA A 162 4.78 -25.75 -10.76
CA ALA A 162 4.30 -26.84 -9.89
C ALA A 162 3.17 -27.63 -10.57
N HIS A 163 2.27 -26.93 -11.27
CA HIS A 163 1.22 -27.53 -12.08
C HIS A 163 1.80 -28.33 -13.24
N GLN A 164 2.81 -27.81 -13.95
CA GLN A 164 3.47 -28.55 -15.02
C GLN A 164 4.17 -29.81 -14.49
N ALA A 165 4.92 -29.72 -13.38
CA ALA A 165 5.55 -30.87 -12.76
C ALA A 165 4.52 -31.95 -12.35
N TYR A 166 3.33 -31.53 -11.91
CA TYR A 166 2.22 -32.44 -11.65
C TYR A 166 1.71 -33.12 -12.92
N VAL A 167 1.50 -32.36 -14.00
CA VAL A 167 1.11 -32.90 -15.32
C VAL A 167 2.16 -33.87 -15.86
N ASP A 168 3.45 -33.55 -15.72
CA ASP A 168 4.56 -34.41 -16.16
C ASP A 168 4.58 -35.72 -15.37
N PHE A 169 4.35 -35.67 -14.05
CA PHE A 169 4.20 -36.87 -13.22
C PHE A 169 3.05 -37.77 -13.70
N LEU A 170 1.88 -37.20 -13.99
CA LEU A 170 0.73 -37.96 -14.48
C LEU A 170 0.95 -38.61 -15.85
N ASN A 171 1.83 -38.04 -16.66
CA ASN A 171 2.18 -38.58 -17.97
C ASN A 171 3.51 -39.36 -17.94
N SER A 172 4.10 -39.58 -16.76
CA SER A 172 5.34 -40.35 -16.64
C SER A 172 5.11 -41.81 -17.02
N GLU A 173 6.08 -42.40 -17.74
CA GLU A 173 6.03 -43.81 -18.12
C GLU A 173 5.87 -44.73 -16.91
N GLU A 174 6.53 -44.42 -15.78
CA GLU A 174 6.42 -45.20 -14.55
C GLU A 174 4.99 -45.20 -13.98
N PHE A 175 4.34 -44.03 -13.93
CA PHE A 175 2.98 -43.93 -13.41
C PHE A 175 1.97 -44.61 -14.32
N LEU A 176 2.07 -44.37 -15.64
CA LEU A 176 1.20 -45.02 -16.63
C LEU A 176 1.36 -46.54 -16.61
N ALA A 177 2.60 -47.05 -16.56
CA ALA A 177 2.86 -48.49 -16.48
C ALA A 177 2.23 -49.15 -15.23
N LYS A 178 2.18 -48.45 -14.08
CA LYS A 178 1.50 -48.95 -12.87
C LYS A 178 -0.01 -49.04 -13.06
N LEU A 179 -0.63 -48.04 -13.72
CA LEU A 179 -2.05 -48.06 -14.05
C LEU A 179 -2.39 -49.15 -15.07
N GLU A 180 -1.56 -49.31 -16.10
CA GLU A 180 -1.67 -50.38 -17.10
C GLU A 180 -1.57 -51.77 -16.46
N ASN A 181 -0.61 -51.97 -15.55
CA ASN A 181 -0.48 -53.22 -14.81
C ASN A 181 -1.71 -53.50 -13.92
N MET A 182 -2.24 -52.48 -13.24
CA MET A 182 -3.50 -52.60 -12.47
C MET A 182 -4.66 -53.03 -13.37
N ARG A 183 -4.80 -52.41 -14.55
CA ARG A 183 -5.81 -52.78 -15.56
C ARG A 183 -5.64 -54.23 -16.03
N ALA A 184 -4.40 -54.64 -16.31
CA ALA A 184 -4.08 -56.00 -16.73
C ALA A 184 -4.40 -57.04 -15.64
N MET A 185 -4.03 -56.77 -14.38
CA MET A 185 -4.36 -57.66 -13.25
C MET A 185 -5.87 -57.76 -13.03
N PHE A 186 -6.61 -56.67 -13.18
CA PHE A 186 -8.08 -56.69 -13.10
C PHE A 186 -8.70 -57.55 -14.21
N TRP A 187 -8.22 -57.42 -15.45
CA TRP A 187 -8.66 -58.28 -16.55
C TRP A 187 -8.37 -59.77 -16.29
N LEU A 188 -7.19 -60.09 -15.76
CA LEU A 188 -6.85 -61.46 -15.38
C LEU A 188 -7.78 -61.98 -14.27
N TYR A 189 -7.99 -61.21 -13.20
CA TYR A 189 -8.94 -61.57 -12.14
C TYR A 189 -10.32 -61.93 -12.71
N ARG A 190 -10.85 -61.09 -13.61
CA ARG A 190 -12.13 -61.29 -14.28
C ARG A 190 -12.21 -62.58 -15.11
N VAL A 191 -11.14 -62.93 -15.81
CA VAL A 191 -11.08 -64.17 -16.63
C VAL A 191 -11.14 -65.42 -15.76
N TYR A 192 -10.58 -65.36 -14.56
CA TYR A 192 -10.52 -66.47 -13.60
C TYR A 192 -11.54 -66.35 -12.46
N GLU A 193 -12.47 -65.39 -12.55
CA GLU A 193 -13.55 -65.21 -11.57
C GLU A 193 -14.55 -66.36 -11.71
N ASP A 194 -14.55 -67.27 -10.73
CA ASP A 194 -15.38 -68.47 -10.73
C ASP A 194 -16.86 -68.08 -10.63
N CYS A 195 -17.66 -68.42 -11.64
CA CYS A 195 -19.02 -67.90 -11.88
C CYS A 195 -20.10 -68.41 -10.89
N HIS A 196 -19.74 -68.75 -9.65
CA HIS A 196 -20.64 -69.40 -8.68
C HIS A 196 -21.16 -68.51 -7.54
N SER A 197 -20.85 -67.21 -7.47
CA SER A 197 -21.47 -66.33 -6.47
C SER A 197 -22.74 -65.66 -7.00
N SER A 198 -23.86 -66.37 -6.90
CA SER A 198 -25.14 -65.71 -6.69
C SER A 198 -25.08 -64.93 -5.36
N ILE A 199 -25.62 -63.70 -5.34
CA ILE A 199 -25.95 -62.84 -4.18
C ILE A 199 -25.10 -61.56 -4.10
N THR A 200 -25.69 -60.50 -4.66
CA THR A 200 -25.72 -59.09 -4.21
C THR A 200 -24.48 -58.55 -3.49
N TYR A 201 -23.55 -57.98 -4.25
CA TYR A 201 -22.93 -56.71 -3.90
C TYR A 201 -22.90 -55.82 -5.14
N SER A 202 -23.86 -54.90 -5.17
CA SER A 202 -23.92 -53.77 -6.07
C SER A 202 -22.85 -52.77 -5.69
N GLU A 203 -21.69 -52.86 -6.32
CA GLU A 203 -20.89 -51.73 -6.83
C GLU A 203 -19.83 -52.35 -7.73
N ALA A 204 -20.20 -52.51 -8.99
CA ALA A 204 -19.41 -53.17 -10.02
C ALA A 204 -18.00 -52.59 -10.08
N VAL A 205 -16.99 -53.46 -9.95
CA VAL A 205 -15.62 -53.12 -10.36
C VAL A 205 -15.63 -53.05 -11.89
N ASP A 206 -15.92 -51.86 -12.38
CA ASP A 206 -16.01 -51.50 -13.78
C ASP A 206 -14.59 -51.29 -14.36
N PRO A 207 -14.22 -51.83 -15.52
CA PRO A 207 -12.95 -51.53 -16.19
C PRO A 207 -12.70 -50.02 -16.40
N ASP A 208 -13.75 -49.20 -16.43
CA ASP A 208 -13.66 -47.73 -16.46
C ASP A 208 -13.08 -47.13 -15.17
N ASN A 209 -12.90 -47.89 -14.09
CA ASN A 209 -12.36 -47.37 -12.84
C ASN A 209 -10.92 -46.86 -12.97
N VAL A 210 -10.08 -47.45 -13.83
CA VAL A 210 -8.71 -46.95 -14.04
C VAL A 210 -8.73 -45.58 -14.70
N ASP A 211 -9.61 -45.37 -15.68
CA ASP A 211 -9.80 -44.09 -16.35
C ASP A 211 -10.44 -43.07 -15.39
N ARG A 212 -11.37 -43.49 -14.52
CA ARG A 212 -11.90 -42.66 -13.42
C ARG A 212 -10.86 -42.33 -12.34
N TYR A 213 -9.90 -43.23 -12.07
CA TYR A 213 -8.77 -42.92 -11.19
C TYR A 213 -7.85 -41.89 -11.84
N LEU A 214 -7.55 -42.03 -13.13
CA LEU A 214 -6.75 -41.07 -13.88
C LEU A 214 -7.45 -39.70 -13.95
N GLU A 215 -8.74 -39.67 -14.29
CA GLU A 215 -9.59 -38.48 -14.37
C GLU A 215 -9.79 -37.84 -12.99
N GLY A 216 -10.07 -38.64 -11.97
CA GLY A 216 -10.17 -38.19 -10.58
C GLY A 216 -8.85 -37.58 -10.10
N ILE A 217 -7.72 -38.25 -10.32
CA ILE A 217 -6.39 -37.71 -10.02
C ILE A 217 -6.22 -36.38 -10.78
N LYS A 218 -6.40 -36.35 -12.11
CA LYS A 218 -6.33 -35.13 -12.96
C LYS A 218 -7.20 -33.97 -12.45
N HIS A 219 -8.36 -34.26 -11.86
CA HIS A 219 -9.31 -33.27 -11.34
C HIS A 219 -9.22 -32.98 -9.84
N ALA A 220 -8.13 -33.38 -9.17
CA ALA A 220 -7.80 -33.18 -7.75
C ALA A 220 -7.98 -34.39 -6.80
N GLY A 221 -7.69 -35.59 -7.30
CA GLY A 221 -7.50 -36.80 -6.51
C GLY A 221 -8.61 -37.83 -6.73
N GLY A 222 -8.23 -39.11 -6.81
CA GLY A 222 -9.13 -40.19 -6.38
C GLY A 222 -9.52 -40.00 -4.90
N LYS A 223 -9.67 -41.07 -4.11
CA LYS A 223 -9.98 -40.94 -2.66
C LYS A 223 -8.94 -40.17 -1.81
N GLY A 224 -7.87 -39.62 -2.41
CA GLY A 224 -6.84 -38.83 -1.74
C GLY A 224 -7.29 -37.39 -1.47
N VAL A 225 -7.80 -37.14 -0.27
CA VAL A 225 -8.11 -35.79 0.22
C VAL A 225 -6.81 -35.03 0.48
N LEU A 226 -6.66 -33.83 -0.10
CA LEU A 226 -5.53 -32.95 0.22
C LEU A 226 -5.54 -32.58 1.71
N ASN A 227 -4.41 -32.74 2.37
CA ASN A 227 -4.26 -32.38 3.78
C ASN A 227 -4.18 -30.85 3.90
N GLN A 228 -5.28 -30.23 4.35
CA GLN A 228 -5.40 -28.78 4.50
C GLN A 228 -4.34 -28.18 5.43
N ASP A 229 -3.93 -28.90 6.48
CA ASP A 229 -2.92 -28.42 7.43
C ASP A 229 -1.55 -28.33 6.77
N ARG A 230 -1.18 -29.33 5.97
CA ARG A 230 0.05 -29.30 5.16
C ARG A 230 0.04 -28.14 4.15
N THR A 231 -1.08 -27.93 3.45
CA THR A 231 -1.20 -26.81 2.51
C THR A 231 -1.10 -25.45 3.23
N ARG A 232 -1.69 -25.32 4.43
CA ARG A 232 -1.61 -24.11 5.25
C ARG A 232 -0.18 -23.83 5.73
N ILE A 233 0.59 -24.87 6.06
CA ILE A 233 2.00 -24.73 6.45
C ILE A 233 2.80 -24.15 5.28
N VAL A 234 2.72 -24.78 4.09
CA VAL A 234 3.42 -24.28 2.89
C VAL A 234 3.03 -22.82 2.59
N TYR A 235 1.73 -22.52 2.59
CA TYR A 235 1.27 -21.14 2.38
C TYR A 235 1.86 -20.16 3.41
N ARG A 236 1.89 -20.53 4.69
CA ARG A 236 2.42 -19.70 5.77
C ARG A 236 3.94 -19.49 5.64
N ASP A 237 4.68 -20.53 5.28
CA ASP A 237 6.14 -20.48 5.13
C ASP A 237 6.56 -19.50 4.03
N HIS A 238 5.73 -19.33 3.00
CA HIS A 238 5.93 -18.33 1.96
C HIS A 238 5.40 -16.95 2.33
N LEU A 239 4.24 -16.87 2.99
CA LEU A 239 3.60 -15.59 3.30
C LEU A 239 4.34 -14.83 4.41
N LYS A 240 4.74 -15.53 5.48
CA LYS A 240 5.27 -14.90 6.69
C LYS A 240 6.55 -14.09 6.41
N PRO A 241 7.56 -14.60 5.67
CA PRO A 241 8.75 -13.82 5.35
C PRO A 241 8.45 -12.55 4.53
N LEU A 242 7.45 -12.60 3.63
CA LEU A 242 7.04 -11.43 2.86
C LEU A 242 6.42 -10.35 3.74
N GLU A 243 5.52 -10.75 4.65
CA GLU A 243 4.87 -9.84 5.60
C GLU A 243 5.91 -9.24 6.58
N GLU A 244 6.84 -10.05 7.10
CA GLU A 244 7.94 -9.60 7.97
C GLU A 244 8.89 -8.62 7.25
N SER A 245 9.04 -8.76 5.93
CA SER A 245 9.84 -7.87 5.10
C SER A 245 9.07 -6.66 4.55
N GLY A 246 7.83 -6.44 5.03
CA GLY A 246 7.01 -5.29 4.64
C GLY A 246 6.25 -5.43 3.33
N ILE A 247 6.36 -6.57 2.63
CA ILE A 247 5.56 -6.86 1.42
C ILE A 247 4.20 -7.42 1.86
N THR A 248 3.28 -6.50 2.14
CA THR A 248 1.92 -6.83 2.58
C THR A 248 0.99 -7.19 1.42
N LYS A 249 -0.17 -7.75 1.73
CA LYS A 249 -1.22 -8.05 0.73
C LYS A 249 -1.83 -6.74 0.21
N PRO A 250 -2.21 -6.67 -1.09
CA PRO A 250 -2.91 -5.52 -1.62
C PRO A 250 -4.25 -5.28 -0.90
N ASP A 251 -4.55 -4.04 -0.54
CA ASP A 251 -5.86 -3.66 -0.01
C ASP A 251 -6.89 -3.57 -1.13
N ARG A 252 -7.56 -4.70 -1.39
CA ARG A 252 -8.56 -4.80 -2.46
C ARG A 252 -9.88 -4.12 -2.12
N TYR A 253 -10.14 -3.79 -0.86
CA TYR A 253 -11.41 -3.21 -0.43
C TYR A 253 -11.37 -1.69 -0.51
N ASN A 254 -10.31 -1.08 0.01
CA ASN A 254 -10.21 0.39 0.03
C ASN A 254 -9.53 0.96 -1.23
N ASP A 255 -8.72 0.16 -1.93
CA ASP A 255 -8.06 0.58 -3.16
C ASP A 255 -8.17 -0.48 -4.28
N PRO A 256 -9.38 -0.70 -4.82
CA PRO A 256 -9.57 -1.62 -5.91
C PRO A 256 -8.91 -1.10 -7.19
N ASN A 257 -8.33 -2.03 -7.96
CA ASN A 257 -7.72 -1.72 -9.25
C ASN A 257 -8.78 -1.22 -10.24
N PRO A 258 -8.69 0.02 -10.75
CA PRO A 258 -9.64 0.52 -11.73
C PRO A 258 -9.58 -0.32 -13.01
N ASN A 259 -10.74 -0.74 -13.51
CA ASN A 259 -10.77 -1.43 -14.78
C ASN A 259 -10.56 -0.45 -15.96
N PRO A 260 -10.15 -0.92 -17.16
CA PRO A 260 -9.85 -0.03 -18.29
C PRO A 260 -11.02 0.88 -18.70
N ALA A 261 -12.26 0.40 -18.58
CA ALA A 261 -13.45 1.19 -18.91
C ALA A 261 -13.69 2.32 -17.89
N GLU A 262 -13.48 2.06 -16.61
CA GLU A 262 -13.54 3.08 -15.55
C GLU A 262 -12.49 4.16 -15.77
N VAL A 263 -11.25 3.78 -16.12
CA VAL A 263 -10.19 4.74 -16.43
C VAL A 263 -10.55 5.60 -17.64
N HIS A 264 -11.07 4.99 -18.70
CA HIS A 264 -11.49 5.72 -19.90
C HIS A 264 -12.59 6.74 -19.59
N MET A 265 -13.65 6.31 -18.89
CA MET A 265 -14.74 7.20 -18.48
C MET A 265 -14.24 8.34 -17.59
N ALA A 266 -13.36 8.04 -16.63
CA ALA A 266 -12.80 9.06 -15.75
C ALA A 266 -11.99 10.12 -16.51
N LYS A 267 -11.21 9.73 -17.53
CA LYS A 267 -10.49 10.66 -18.41
C LYS A 267 -11.44 11.57 -19.17
N CYS A 268 -12.47 11.02 -19.81
CA CYS A 268 -13.45 11.81 -20.57
C CYS A 268 -14.11 12.88 -19.69
N ILE A 269 -14.54 12.52 -18.49
CA ILE A 269 -15.19 13.43 -17.53
C ILE A 269 -14.23 14.53 -17.08
N TYR A 270 -12.98 14.17 -16.79
CA TYR A 270 -11.97 15.12 -16.37
C TYR A 270 -11.63 16.11 -17.50
N ASP A 271 -11.48 15.63 -18.73
CA ASP A 271 -11.18 16.46 -19.90
C ASP A 271 -12.34 17.42 -20.23
N GLU A 272 -13.59 16.96 -20.13
CA GLU A 272 -14.77 17.83 -20.25
C GLU A 272 -14.80 18.93 -19.19
N PHE A 273 -14.47 18.58 -17.94
CA PHE A 273 -14.37 19.56 -16.87
C PHE A 273 -13.28 20.60 -17.14
N GLN A 274 -12.08 20.17 -17.54
CA GLN A 274 -10.98 21.09 -17.85
C GLN A 274 -11.32 22.04 -19.00
N LYS A 275 -11.94 21.53 -20.08
CA LYS A 275 -12.42 22.37 -21.19
C LYS A 275 -13.44 23.41 -20.72
N SER A 276 -14.41 23.00 -19.90
CA SER A 276 -15.41 23.93 -19.37
C SER A 276 -14.83 25.03 -18.48
N LYS A 277 -13.69 24.79 -17.82
CA LYS A 277 -12.98 25.78 -17.02
C LYS A 277 -12.24 26.80 -17.89
N VAL A 278 -11.56 26.34 -18.93
CA VAL A 278 -10.87 27.20 -19.92
C VAL A 278 -11.87 28.07 -20.69
N ASP A 279 -13.02 27.52 -21.05
CA ASP A 279 -14.09 28.25 -21.73
C ASP A 279 -14.74 29.31 -20.80
N ALA A 280 -14.79 29.07 -19.49
CA ALA A 280 -15.29 30.05 -18.53
C ALA A 280 -14.29 31.19 -18.26
N GLU A 281 -13.00 30.88 -18.16
CA GLU A 281 -11.93 31.88 -17.95
C GLU A 281 -11.74 32.80 -19.17
N SER A 282 -11.88 32.28 -20.38
CA SER A 282 -11.79 33.06 -21.63
C SER A 282 -12.97 34.03 -21.84
N VAL A 283 -14.13 33.76 -21.22
CA VAL A 283 -15.29 34.68 -21.23
C VAL A 283 -15.12 35.82 -20.23
N THR A 284 -14.42 35.60 -19.10
CA THR A 284 -14.15 36.64 -18.10
C THR A 284 -13.01 37.60 -18.46
N VAL A 285 -12.12 37.24 -19.40
CA VAL A 285 -11.01 38.13 -19.86
C VAL A 285 -11.46 39.08 -20.98
N ASN A 286 -12.61 38.81 -21.62
CA ASN A 286 -13.15 39.62 -22.73
C ASN A 286 -14.26 40.60 -22.29
N HIS A 287 -14.36 40.92 -20.99
CA HIS A 287 -15.29 41.91 -20.44
C HIS A 287 -14.58 43.01 -19.65
#